data_AF-A0A0F2NKI7-F1
#
_entry.id   AF-A0A0F2NKI7-F1
#
_cell.length_a   1.000
_cell.length_b   1.000
_cell.length_c   1.000
_cell.angle_alpha   90.00
_cell.angle_beta   90.00
_cell.angle_gamma   90.00
#
_symmetry.space_group_name_H-M   'P 1'
#
loop_
_entity.id
_entity.type
_entity.pdbx_description
1 polymer ?
#
loop_
_entity_poly.entity_id
_entity_poly.type
_entity_poly.pdbx_seq_one_letter_code
_entity_poly.pdbx_strand_id
1 'polypeptide(L)'
;KQAPGAWKRTAIRDSSKGKIFVDILHKHIWLWDGKEAEARRWHLVVRREIESPEEIKYSLCNATLDTPTERLAFMQAQRYWVERPFQDAKNQCGMGQYQARGWFAWHHHMSMVLLAMLFMLEQRLQHQPDIPLLSCPDVATLLKSVLPRKDITEDEVLRQLEVRHRKRQASIDAAYRKQQKDGMLPLSACSPK
;
A
#
# COMPACT_ATOMS: atom_id res chain seq x y z
N LYS A 1 13.47 37.46 2.99
CA LYS A 1 14.33 36.87 1.93
C LYS A 1 15.27 35.86 2.60
N GLN A 2 15.37 34.64 2.05
CA GLN A 2 16.20 33.57 2.61
C GLN A 2 17.69 33.84 2.34
N ALA A 3 18.57 33.50 3.29
CA ALA A 3 20.01 33.69 3.13
C ALA A 3 20.59 32.70 2.09
N PRO A 4 21.57 33.11 1.27
CA PRO A 4 22.11 32.29 0.17
C PRO A 4 22.80 30.96 0.57
N GLY A 5 22.95 30.66 1.87
CA GLY A 5 23.47 29.38 2.38
C GLY A 5 22.52 28.62 3.31
N ALA A 6 21.22 28.96 3.30
CA ALA A 6 20.28 28.40 4.28
C ALA A 6 19.96 26.91 4.04
N TRP A 7 20.20 26.39 2.83
CA TRP A 7 19.99 24.99 2.48
C TRP A 7 21.23 24.15 2.81
N LYS A 8 21.04 23.05 3.54
CA LYS A 8 22.08 22.10 3.90
C LYS A 8 21.91 20.79 3.12
N ARG A 9 22.93 20.41 2.36
CA ARG A 9 22.96 19.10 1.70
C ARG A 9 23.10 17.99 2.74
N THR A 10 22.18 17.04 2.73
CA THR A 10 22.06 16.01 3.76
C THR A 10 21.82 14.65 3.10
N ALA A 11 22.60 13.63 3.50
CA ALA A 11 22.32 12.24 3.16
C ALA A 11 21.17 11.72 4.03
N ILE A 12 20.11 11.20 3.42
CA ILE A 12 18.89 10.82 4.14
C ILE A 12 18.69 9.31 4.29
N ARG A 13 19.25 8.51 3.37
CA ARG A 13 19.20 7.03 3.41
C ARG A 13 20.10 6.40 2.35
N ASP A 14 20.41 5.13 2.53
CA ASP A 14 20.98 4.29 1.50
C ASP A 14 19.91 3.82 0.50
N SER A 15 20.32 3.63 -0.74
CA SER A 15 19.55 3.00 -1.82
C SER A 15 20.39 1.93 -2.50
N SER A 16 19.80 1.16 -3.40
CA SER A 16 20.53 0.18 -4.21
C SER A 16 21.63 0.81 -5.10
N LYS A 17 21.58 2.12 -5.33
CA LYS A 17 22.55 2.88 -6.14
C LYS A 17 23.41 3.83 -5.30
N GLY A 18 23.51 3.60 -3.99
CA GLY A 18 24.24 4.47 -3.06
C GLY A 18 23.33 5.41 -2.26
N LYS A 19 23.91 6.43 -1.64
CA LYS A 19 23.17 7.33 -0.74
C LYS A 19 22.29 8.32 -1.51
N ILE A 20 21.08 8.53 -1.00
CA ILE A 20 20.20 9.59 -1.48
C ILE A 20 20.52 10.86 -0.70
N PHE A 21 20.82 11.92 -1.45
CA PHE A 21 21.09 13.25 -0.92
C PHE A 21 19.96 14.21 -1.28
N VAL A 22 19.64 15.11 -0.36
CA VAL A 22 18.64 16.16 -0.53
C VAL A 22 19.11 17.45 0.10
N ASP A 23 18.53 18.57 -0.30
CA ASP A 23 18.76 19.86 0.35
C ASP A 23 17.66 20.10 1.38
N ILE A 24 18.07 20.39 2.62
CA ILE A 24 17.17 20.63 3.75
C ILE A 24 17.35 22.05 4.28
N LEU A 25 16.22 22.69 4.58
CA LEU A 25 16.15 23.88 5.41
C LEU A 25 15.36 23.54 6.66
N HIS A 26 15.89 23.90 7.82
CA HIS A 26 15.28 23.65 9.12
C HIS A 26 15.13 24.95 9.89
N LYS A 27 13.95 25.17 10.48
CA LYS A 27 13.70 26.26 11.44
C LYS A 27 12.77 25.80 12.55
N HIS A 28 12.91 26.38 13.73
CA HIS A 28 11.85 26.32 14.73
C HIS A 28 10.78 27.35 14.40
N ILE A 29 9.51 26.95 14.49
CA ILE A 29 8.35 27.83 14.32
C ILE A 29 7.41 27.67 15.52
N TRP A 30 6.56 28.66 15.74
CA TRP A 30 5.46 28.55 16.70
C TRP A 30 4.18 28.21 15.93
N LEU A 31 3.49 27.18 16.37
CA LEU A 31 2.20 26.76 15.83
C LEU A 31 1.17 26.83 16.95
N TRP A 32 0.03 27.46 16.65
CA TRP A 32 -1.10 27.56 17.55
C TRP A 32 -2.37 27.22 16.78
N ASP A 33 -3.19 26.34 17.34
CA ASP A 33 -4.44 25.86 16.75
C ASP A 33 -5.66 26.66 17.21
N GLY A 34 -5.47 27.65 18.08
CA GLY A 34 -6.53 28.48 18.67
C GLY A 34 -7.34 27.79 19.76
N LYS A 35 -7.04 26.53 20.11
CA LYS A 35 -7.72 25.75 21.15
C LYS A 35 -6.85 25.54 22.38
N GLU A 36 -5.55 25.41 22.18
CA GLU A 36 -4.61 25.27 23.28
C GLU A 36 -4.32 26.60 23.97
N ALA A 37 -3.96 26.55 25.26
CA ALA A 37 -3.68 27.74 26.07
C ALA A 37 -2.46 28.53 25.54
N GLU A 38 -1.47 27.86 24.97
CA GLU A 38 -0.25 28.47 24.46
C GLU A 38 0.14 27.88 23.10
N ALA A 39 0.83 28.69 22.30
CA ALA A 39 1.46 28.21 21.08
C ALA A 39 2.57 27.21 21.41
N ARG A 40 2.72 26.15 20.61
CA ARG A 40 3.82 25.20 20.77
C ARG A 40 4.93 25.47 19.77
N ARG A 41 6.16 25.17 20.16
CA ARG A 41 7.31 25.26 19.26
C ARG A 41 7.49 23.94 18.50
N TRP A 42 7.55 24.03 17.18
CA TRP A 42 7.67 22.90 16.25
C TRP A 42 8.92 23.05 15.37
N HIS A 43 9.38 21.94 14.81
CA HIS A 43 10.36 21.94 13.74
C HIS A 43 9.66 22.07 12.39
N LEU A 44 9.99 23.10 11.62
CA LEU A 44 9.69 23.19 10.20
C LEU A 44 10.87 22.65 9.41
N VAL A 45 10.65 21.54 8.71
CA VAL A 45 11.61 20.91 7.79
C VAL A 45 11.12 21.13 6.37
N VAL A 46 11.91 21.84 5.59
CA VAL A 46 11.67 22.07 4.18
C VAL A 46 12.71 21.29 3.39
N ARG A 47 12.25 20.44 2.49
CA ARG A 47 13.09 19.59 1.65
C ARG A 47 12.87 19.96 0.19
N ARG A 48 13.95 19.94 -0.59
CA ARG A 48 13.90 19.90 -2.05
C ARG A 48 14.83 18.83 -2.58
N GLU A 49 14.49 18.28 -3.74
CA GLU A 49 15.38 17.34 -4.42
C GLU A 49 16.54 18.11 -5.07
N ILE A 50 17.68 17.44 -5.26
CA ILE A 50 18.87 18.08 -5.86
C ILE A 50 18.66 18.32 -7.36
N GLU A 51 18.07 17.35 -8.04
CA GLU A 51 17.84 17.38 -9.50
C GLU A 51 16.56 18.14 -9.88
N SER A 52 15.67 18.39 -8.91
CA SER A 52 14.45 19.19 -9.08
C SER A 52 14.27 20.13 -7.88
N PRO A 53 15.01 21.25 -7.85
CA PRO A 53 14.98 22.20 -6.73
C PRO A 53 13.63 22.92 -6.53
N GLU A 54 12.79 22.94 -7.55
CA GLU A 54 11.43 23.49 -7.55
C GLU A 54 10.41 22.60 -6.81
N GLU A 55 10.67 21.30 -6.68
CA GLU A 55 9.84 20.39 -5.90
C GLU A 55 10.13 20.53 -4.40
N ILE A 56 9.40 21.43 -3.75
CA ILE A 56 9.56 21.71 -2.32
C ILE A 56 8.51 20.99 -1.48
N LYS A 57 8.96 20.23 -0.48
CA LYS A 57 8.13 19.52 0.50
C LYS A 57 8.30 20.15 1.88
N TYR A 58 7.18 20.51 2.51
CA TYR A 58 7.16 21.06 3.85
C TYR A 58 6.69 20.00 4.85
N SER A 59 7.31 19.92 6.01
CA SER A 59 6.90 19.03 7.09
C SER A 59 7.06 19.69 8.45
N LEU A 60 6.09 19.41 9.32
CA LEU A 60 6.12 19.80 10.72
C LEU A 60 6.46 18.58 11.57
N CYS A 61 7.34 18.76 12.55
CA CYS A 61 7.75 17.72 13.47
C CYS A 61 7.74 18.24 14.92
N ASN A 62 7.18 17.44 15.81
CA ASN A 62 7.08 17.68 17.25
C ASN A 62 8.18 16.95 18.05
N ALA A 63 9.30 16.60 17.41
CA ALA A 63 10.45 16.05 18.10
C ALA A 63 11.02 17.03 19.14
N THR A 64 11.92 16.55 20.00
CA THR A 64 12.58 17.41 20.99
C THR A 64 13.38 18.51 20.29
N LEU A 65 13.39 19.71 20.86
CA LEU A 65 13.90 20.92 20.20
C LEU A 65 15.38 20.87 19.82
N ASP A 66 16.15 20.03 20.50
CA ASP A 66 17.56 19.71 20.30
C ASP A 66 17.81 18.68 19.19
N THR A 67 16.76 18.12 18.58
CA THR A 67 16.89 17.13 17.52
C THR A 67 17.69 17.70 16.33
N PRO A 68 18.80 17.05 15.92
CA PRO A 68 19.63 17.53 14.82
C PRO A 68 18.89 17.52 13.48
N THR A 69 19.25 18.44 12.59
CA THR A 69 18.66 18.52 11.24
C THR A 69 18.85 17.25 10.42
N GLU A 70 20.00 16.55 10.53
CA GLU A 70 20.17 15.28 9.82
C GLU A 70 19.17 14.23 10.32
N ARG A 71 18.89 14.20 11.64
CA ARG A 71 17.92 13.28 12.21
C ARG A 71 16.50 13.58 11.75
N LEU A 72 16.12 14.85 11.71
CA LEU A 72 14.82 15.28 11.18
C LEU A 72 14.66 14.92 9.69
N ALA A 73 15.71 15.13 8.89
CA ALA A 73 15.72 14.77 7.48
C ALA A 73 15.62 13.25 7.26
N PHE A 74 16.35 12.47 8.06
CA PHE A 74 16.24 11.01 8.09
C PHE A 74 14.82 10.56 8.42
N MET A 75 14.20 11.13 9.47
CA MET A 75 12.82 10.82 9.87
C MET A 75 11.82 11.13 8.75
N GLN A 76 11.94 12.30 8.12
CA GLN A 76 11.09 12.68 6.98
C GLN A 76 11.24 11.68 5.82
N ALA A 77 12.45 11.16 5.58
CA ALA A 77 12.70 10.19 4.51
C ALA A 77 12.17 8.78 4.80
N GLN A 78 11.87 8.43 6.06
CA GLN A 78 11.37 7.09 6.41
C GLN A 78 10.00 6.78 5.82
N ARG A 79 9.25 7.80 5.37
CA ARG A 79 7.96 7.63 4.68
C ARG A 79 8.05 6.65 3.51
N TYR A 80 9.19 6.59 2.82
CA TYR A 80 9.42 5.62 1.76
C TYR A 80 9.22 4.17 2.23
N TRP A 81 9.69 3.81 3.43
CA TRP A 81 9.59 2.44 3.95
C TRP A 81 8.16 2.05 4.30
N VAL A 82 7.27 3.03 4.48
CA VAL A 82 5.82 2.80 4.60
C VAL A 82 5.21 2.61 3.22
N GLU A 83 5.57 3.45 2.25
CA GLU A 83 5.02 3.39 0.89
C GLU A 83 5.45 2.14 0.13
N ARG A 84 6.68 1.65 0.35
CA ARG A 84 7.24 0.53 -0.40
C ARG A 84 6.46 -0.78 -0.20
N PRO A 85 6.14 -1.24 1.02
CA PRO A 85 5.27 -2.38 1.24
C PRO A 85 3.89 -2.24 0.59
N PHE A 86 3.30 -1.04 0.55
CA PHE A 86 2.02 -0.83 -0.15
C PHE A 86 2.15 -0.98 -1.67
N GLN A 87 3.26 -0.55 -2.26
CA GLN A 87 3.54 -0.79 -3.68
C GLN A 87 3.65 -2.29 -3.95
N ASP A 88 4.41 -3.01 -3.13
CA ASP A 88 4.58 -4.46 -3.26
C ASP A 88 3.23 -5.19 -3.08
N ALA A 89 2.42 -4.81 -2.07
CA ALA A 89 1.11 -5.39 -1.82
C ALA A 89 0.12 -5.15 -2.98
N LYS A 90 0.14 -3.97 -3.59
CA LYS A 90 -0.69 -3.65 -4.77
C LYS A 90 -0.28 -4.47 -5.98
N ASN A 91 1.01 -4.59 -6.23
CA ASN A 91 1.54 -5.20 -7.45
C ASN A 91 1.59 -6.74 -7.37
N GLN A 92 1.83 -7.32 -6.19
CA GLN A 92 2.08 -8.75 -6.02
C GLN A 92 0.94 -9.50 -5.31
N CYS A 93 0.23 -8.83 -4.39
CA CYS A 93 -0.76 -9.48 -3.52
C CYS A 93 -2.22 -9.08 -3.86
N GLY A 94 -2.44 -8.30 -4.92
CA GLY A 94 -3.78 -7.92 -5.36
C GLY A 94 -4.47 -6.89 -4.45
N MET A 95 -3.72 -6.13 -3.64
CA MET A 95 -4.29 -5.07 -2.80
C MET A 95 -5.05 -4.01 -3.62
N GLY A 96 -4.62 -3.76 -4.87
CA GLY A 96 -5.29 -2.82 -5.78
C GLY A 96 -6.28 -3.46 -6.75
N GLN A 97 -6.51 -4.78 -6.69
CA GLN A 97 -7.21 -5.55 -7.73
C GLN A 97 -8.52 -6.19 -7.24
N TYR A 98 -9.04 -5.79 -6.07
CA TYR A 98 -10.32 -6.30 -5.58
C TYR A 98 -11.50 -5.53 -6.18
N GLN A 99 -12.62 -6.23 -6.36
CA GLN A 99 -13.91 -5.65 -6.77
C GLN A 99 -14.97 -5.74 -5.66
N ALA A 100 -14.54 -5.98 -4.41
CA ALA A 100 -15.41 -6.06 -3.26
C ALA A 100 -16.14 -4.73 -2.98
N ARG A 101 -17.46 -4.81 -2.75
CA ARG A 101 -18.32 -3.64 -2.45
C ARG A 101 -18.86 -3.62 -1.02
N GLY A 102 -18.64 -4.69 -0.25
CA GLY A 102 -19.09 -4.80 1.15
C GLY A 102 -17.92 -4.81 2.12
N TRP A 103 -18.14 -4.28 3.33
CA TRP A 103 -17.13 -4.17 4.38
C TRP A 103 -16.46 -5.52 4.68
N PHE A 104 -17.24 -6.58 4.96
CA PHE A 104 -16.69 -7.89 5.30
C PHE A 104 -15.85 -8.50 4.18
N ALA A 105 -16.30 -8.37 2.93
CA ALA A 105 -15.56 -8.87 1.77
C ALA A 105 -14.23 -8.13 1.59
N TRP A 106 -14.25 -6.79 1.74
CA TRP A 106 -13.04 -5.97 1.70
C TRP A 106 -12.08 -6.31 2.84
N HIS A 107 -12.60 -6.44 4.06
CA HIS A 107 -11.81 -6.75 5.25
C HIS A 107 -11.14 -8.12 5.13
N HIS A 108 -11.87 -9.14 4.67
CA HIS A 108 -11.32 -10.46 4.42
C HIS A 108 -10.21 -10.40 3.35
N HIS A 109 -10.44 -9.68 2.24
CA HIS A 109 -9.44 -9.49 1.20
C HIS A 109 -8.16 -8.85 1.75
N MET A 110 -8.28 -7.75 2.50
CA MET A 110 -7.13 -7.06 3.10
C MET A 110 -6.39 -7.95 4.10
N SER A 111 -7.10 -8.77 4.88
CA SER A 111 -6.49 -9.73 5.80
C SER A 111 -5.63 -10.75 5.05
N MET A 112 -6.13 -11.28 3.92
CA MET A 112 -5.36 -12.20 3.06
C MET A 112 -4.16 -11.53 2.39
N VAL A 113 -4.30 -10.28 1.95
CA VAL A 113 -3.19 -9.47 1.42
C VAL A 113 -2.08 -9.31 2.46
N LEU A 114 -2.43 -8.95 3.70
CA LEU A 114 -1.47 -8.77 4.78
C LEU A 114 -0.76 -10.08 5.14
N LEU A 115 -1.50 -11.20 5.14
CA LEU A 115 -0.91 -12.52 5.37
C LEU A 115 0.08 -12.91 4.26
N ALA A 116 -0.26 -12.66 2.99
CA ALA A 116 0.65 -12.90 1.87
C ALA A 116 1.91 -12.01 1.93
N MET A 117 1.76 -10.74 2.33
CA MET A 117 2.86 -9.82 2.54
C MET A 117 3.78 -10.26 3.69
N LEU A 118 3.21 -10.76 4.79
CA LEU A 118 3.97 -11.33 5.91
C LEU A 118 4.79 -12.53 5.44
N PHE A 119 4.17 -13.47 4.72
CA PHE A 119 4.86 -14.61 4.15
C PHE A 119 6.05 -14.18 3.27
N MET A 120 5.84 -13.23 2.33
CA MET A 120 6.92 -12.74 1.46
C MET A 120 8.05 -12.08 2.26
N LEU A 121 7.73 -11.35 3.33
CA LEU A 121 8.74 -10.76 4.21
C LEU A 121 9.55 -11.85 4.93
N GLU A 122 8.90 -12.86 5.49
CA GLU A 122 9.56 -13.99 6.16
C GLU A 122 10.51 -14.72 5.20
N GLN A 123 10.07 -15.02 3.97
CA GLN A 123 10.93 -15.68 2.98
C GLN A 123 12.18 -14.83 2.65
N ARG A 124 12.01 -13.51 2.52
CA ARG A 124 13.12 -12.60 2.23
C ARG A 124 14.10 -12.48 3.38
N LEU A 125 13.63 -12.50 4.62
CA LEU A 125 14.49 -12.47 5.81
C LEU A 125 15.22 -13.79 5.98
N GLN A 126 14.52 -14.92 5.84
CA GLN A 126 15.09 -16.25 5.99
C GLN A 126 16.20 -16.53 4.96
N HIS A 127 16.01 -16.09 3.72
CA HIS A 127 16.96 -16.33 2.62
C HIS A 127 17.91 -15.17 2.35
N GLN A 128 17.91 -14.11 3.18
CA GLN A 128 18.80 -12.96 3.01
C GLN A 128 20.31 -13.34 2.92
N PRO A 129 20.83 -14.32 3.70
CA PRO A 129 22.25 -14.69 3.63
C PRO A 129 22.64 -15.33 2.29
N ASP A 130 21.76 -16.17 1.74
CA ASP A 130 22.05 -16.97 0.55
C ASP A 130 21.63 -16.24 -0.75
N ILE A 131 20.53 -15.49 -0.69
CA ILE A 131 19.90 -14.79 -1.82
C ILE A 131 19.60 -13.34 -1.41
N PRO A 132 20.62 -12.49 -1.26
CA PRO A 132 20.48 -11.14 -0.69
C PRO A 132 19.60 -10.19 -1.51
N LEU A 133 19.36 -10.49 -2.79
CA LEU A 133 18.54 -9.69 -3.70
C LEU A 133 17.12 -10.25 -3.88
N LEU A 134 16.70 -11.24 -3.09
CA LEU A 134 15.36 -11.83 -3.19
C LEU A 134 14.28 -10.76 -2.99
N SER A 135 13.45 -10.57 -4.01
CA SER A 135 12.38 -9.57 -4.03
C SER A 135 10.99 -10.20 -3.89
N CYS A 136 9.99 -9.40 -3.50
CA CYS A 136 8.59 -9.86 -3.47
C CYS A 136 8.10 -10.39 -4.85
N PRO A 137 8.41 -9.73 -5.99
CA PRO A 137 8.15 -10.28 -7.32
C PRO A 137 8.74 -11.67 -7.56
N ASP A 138 9.96 -11.94 -7.09
CA ASP A 138 10.60 -13.25 -7.27
C ASP A 138 9.86 -14.33 -6.49
N VAL A 139 9.51 -14.06 -5.23
CA VAL A 139 8.70 -14.98 -4.39
C VAL A 139 7.34 -15.24 -5.04
N ALA A 140 6.65 -14.21 -5.52
CA ALA A 140 5.37 -14.35 -6.20
C ALA A 140 5.51 -15.19 -7.49
N THR A 141 6.57 -14.98 -8.26
CA THR A 141 6.86 -15.74 -9.49
C THR A 141 7.14 -17.21 -9.17
N LEU A 142 7.93 -17.48 -8.14
CA LEU A 142 8.24 -18.84 -7.69
C LEU A 142 6.96 -19.57 -7.27
N LEU A 143 6.12 -18.95 -6.43
CA LEU A 143 4.85 -19.53 -6.03
C LEU A 143 3.95 -19.82 -7.23
N LYS A 144 3.88 -18.92 -8.21
CA LYS A 144 3.07 -19.12 -9.43
C LYS A 144 3.54 -20.32 -10.27
N SER A 145 4.83 -20.64 -10.21
CA SER A 145 5.44 -21.75 -10.93
C SER A 145 5.39 -23.07 -10.17
N VAL A 146 5.56 -23.04 -8.84
CA VAL A 146 5.67 -24.24 -8.00
C VAL A 146 4.32 -24.71 -7.49
N LEU A 147 3.39 -23.79 -7.19
CA LEU A 147 2.08 -24.18 -6.67
C LEU A 147 1.30 -24.97 -7.72
N PRO A 148 0.75 -26.15 -7.36
CA PRO A 148 -0.05 -26.94 -8.28
C PRO A 148 -1.23 -26.12 -8.80
N ARG A 149 -1.32 -26.00 -10.13
CA ARG A 149 -2.50 -25.46 -10.77
C ARG A 149 -3.62 -26.48 -10.67
N LYS A 150 -4.80 -26.03 -10.24
CA LYS A 150 -5.97 -26.92 -10.19
C LYS A 150 -6.51 -27.17 -11.60
N ASP A 151 -6.39 -26.22 -12.50
CA ASP A 151 -6.89 -26.23 -13.87
C ASP A 151 -5.98 -26.92 -14.91
N ILE A 152 -5.19 -27.92 -14.50
CA ILE A 152 -4.26 -28.61 -15.42
C ILE A 152 -4.99 -29.61 -16.32
N THR A 153 -6.07 -30.23 -15.84
CA THR A 153 -6.84 -31.24 -16.60
C THR A 153 -8.13 -30.65 -17.15
N GLU A 154 -8.51 -31.10 -18.35
CA GLU A 154 -9.76 -30.68 -19.01
C GLU A 154 -10.99 -30.93 -18.11
N ASP A 155 -11.06 -32.10 -17.47
CA ASP A 155 -12.15 -32.45 -16.55
C ASP A 155 -12.29 -31.47 -15.38
N GLU A 156 -11.17 -31.02 -14.81
CA GLU A 156 -11.18 -30.09 -13.69
C GLU A 156 -11.56 -28.68 -14.14
N VAL A 157 -11.16 -28.28 -15.35
CA VAL A 157 -11.63 -27.03 -15.98
C VAL A 157 -13.14 -27.06 -16.19
N LEU A 158 -13.68 -28.15 -16.73
CA LEU A 158 -15.12 -28.33 -16.95
C LEU A 158 -15.89 -28.32 -15.62
N ARG A 159 -15.40 -29.06 -14.61
CA ARG A 159 -16.00 -29.06 -13.26
C ARG A 159 -16.03 -27.66 -12.65
N GLN A 160 -14.95 -26.88 -12.78
CA GLN A 160 -14.93 -25.50 -12.28
C GLN A 160 -15.86 -24.58 -13.07
N LEU A 161 -16.01 -24.79 -14.38
CA LEU A 161 -16.97 -24.07 -15.20
C LEU A 161 -18.41 -24.32 -14.73
N GLU A 162 -18.78 -25.58 -14.53
CA GLU A 162 -20.10 -25.97 -14.01
C GLU A 162 -20.39 -25.33 -12.64
N VAL A 163 -19.42 -25.38 -11.71
CA VAL A 163 -19.57 -24.76 -10.40
C VAL A 163 -19.79 -23.24 -10.52
N ARG A 164 -19.06 -22.56 -11.41
CA ARG A 164 -19.25 -21.12 -11.67
C ARG A 164 -20.62 -20.83 -12.28
N HIS A 165 -21.07 -21.64 -13.24
CA HIS A 165 -22.39 -21.50 -13.86
C HIS A 165 -23.50 -21.67 -12.83
N ARG A 166 -23.46 -22.71 -12.00
CA ARG A 166 -24.43 -22.93 -10.93
C ARG A 166 -24.49 -21.75 -9.94
N LYS A 167 -23.33 -21.19 -9.55
CA LYS A 167 -23.28 -20.01 -8.67
C LYS A 167 -23.89 -18.77 -9.34
N ARG A 168 -23.61 -18.56 -10.63
CA ARG A 168 -24.19 -17.46 -11.41
C ARG A 168 -25.70 -17.60 -11.50
N GLN A 169 -26.20 -18.80 -11.79
CA GLN A 169 -27.63 -19.08 -11.84
C GLN A 169 -28.31 -18.81 -10.50
N ALA A 170 -27.75 -19.32 -9.40
CA ALA A 170 -28.29 -19.07 -8.06
C ALA A 170 -28.36 -17.58 -7.69
N SER A 171 -27.38 -16.78 -8.15
CA SER A 171 -27.38 -15.32 -7.98
C SER A 171 -28.48 -14.64 -8.81
N ILE A 172 -28.70 -15.08 -10.05
CA ILE A 172 -29.79 -14.59 -10.90
C ILE A 172 -31.13 -14.92 -10.25
N ASP A 173 -31.34 -16.18 -9.83
CA ASP A 173 -32.57 -16.62 -9.18
C ASP A 173 -32.85 -15.82 -7.90
N ALA A 174 -31.81 -15.51 -7.11
CA ALA A 174 -31.95 -14.69 -5.92
C ALA A 174 -32.37 -13.25 -6.23
N ALA A 175 -31.83 -12.66 -7.31
CA ALA A 175 -32.22 -11.33 -7.77
C ALA A 175 -33.69 -11.30 -8.24
N TYR A 176 -34.12 -12.31 -9.00
CA TYR A 176 -35.52 -12.46 -9.43
C TYR A 176 -36.47 -12.59 -8.23
N ARG A 177 -36.15 -13.46 -7.25
CA ARG A 177 -36.93 -13.61 -6.02
C ARG A 177 -37.06 -12.29 -5.25
N LYS A 178 -35.99 -11.50 -5.21
CA LYS A 178 -36.01 -10.17 -4.57
C LYS A 178 -36.95 -9.20 -5.30
N GLN A 179 -36.83 -9.10 -6.63
CA GLN A 179 -37.68 -8.23 -7.44
C GLN A 179 -39.16 -8.62 -7.37
N GLN A 180 -39.46 -9.91 -7.27
CA GLN A 180 -40.83 -10.40 -7.05
C GLN A 180 -41.37 -9.99 -5.67
N LYS A 181 -40.55 -10.13 -4.63
CA LYS A 181 -40.91 -9.70 -3.26
C LYS A 181 -41.15 -8.19 -3.18
N ASP A 182 -40.36 -7.41 -3.93
CA ASP A 182 -40.47 -5.96 -4.00
C ASP A 182 -41.58 -5.48 -4.97
N GLY A 183 -42.34 -6.40 -5.60
CA GLY A 183 -43.45 -6.10 -6.50
C GLY A 183 -43.06 -5.61 -7.90
N MET A 184 -41.76 -5.62 -8.24
CA MET A 184 -41.23 -5.18 -9.54
C MET A 184 -41.42 -6.22 -10.65
N LEU A 185 -41.52 -7.51 -10.29
CA LEU A 185 -41.78 -8.61 -11.22
C LEU A 185 -42.99 -9.44 -10.76
N PRO A 186 -43.78 -9.98 -11.70
CA PRO A 186 -44.84 -10.92 -11.36
C PRO A 186 -44.26 -12.23 -10.81
N LEU A 187 -45.00 -12.90 -9.92
CA LEU A 187 -44.61 -14.19 -9.32
C LEU A 187 -44.39 -15.31 -10.36
N SER A 188 -44.96 -15.15 -11.56
CA SER A 188 -44.78 -16.07 -12.69
C SER A 188 -43.48 -15.86 -13.47
N ALA A 189 -42.76 -14.75 -13.26
CA ALA A 189 -41.51 -14.48 -13.98
C ALA A 189 -40.41 -15.47 -13.57
N CYS A 190 -39.84 -16.19 -14.53
CA CYS A 190 -38.71 -17.10 -14.30
C CYS A 190 -37.38 -16.46 -14.70
N SER A 191 -36.33 -16.85 -13.99
CA SER A 191 -34.95 -16.53 -14.39
C SER A 191 -34.57 -17.27 -15.69
N PRO A 192 -33.70 -16.67 -16.52
CA PRO A 192 -33.13 -17.35 -17.67
C PRO A 192 -32.30 -18.56 -17.21
N LYS A 193 -32.35 -19.66 -17.98
CA LYS A 193 -31.59 -20.90 -17.75
C LYS A 193 -30.37 -20.97 -18.64
#